data_AF-Q46H74-F1
#
_entry.id   AF-Q46H74-F1
#
_cell.length_a   1.000
_cell.length_b   1.000
_cell.length_c   1.000
_cell.angle_alpha   90.00
_cell.angle_beta   90.00
_cell.angle_gamma   90.00
#
_symmetry.space_group_name_H-M   'P 1'
#
loop_
_entity.id
_entity.type
_entity.pdbx_description
1 polymer ?
#
loop_
_entity_poly.entity_id
_entity_poly.type
_entity_poly.pdbx_seq_one_letter_code
_entity_poly.pdbx_strand_id
1 'polypeptide(L)' 'MKSPTEEELEESIKELSEYKNRLEKEVVTISQKLKMPQRKIESIINSHQELNKIKIILSKLYKQKENATSNLLL' A
#
# COMPACT_ATOMS: atom_id res chain seq x y z
N MET A 1 8.04 21.86 11.82
CA MET A 1 7.91 20.40 12.06
C MET A 1 9.23 19.76 11.66
N LYS A 2 9.78 18.85 12.47
CA LYS A 2 11.00 18.10 12.15
C LYS A 2 10.70 17.13 11.01
N SER A 3 11.61 16.99 10.05
CA SER A 3 11.48 15.95 9.02
C SER A 3 11.58 14.57 9.67
N PRO A 4 10.76 13.59 9.25
CA PRO A 4 10.85 12.23 9.76
C PRO A 4 12.22 11.62 9.46
N THR A 5 12.66 10.69 10.31
CA THR A 5 13.88 9.91 10.08
C THR A 5 13.67 8.88 8.97
N GLU A 6 14.77 8.33 8.43
CA GLU A 6 14.70 7.24 7.46
C GLU A 6 14.03 5.99 8.05
N GLU A 7 14.35 5.66 9.31
CA GLU A 7 13.76 4.53 10.03
C GLU A 7 12.24 4.70 10.23
N GLU A 8 11.79 5.89 10.64
CA GLU A 8 10.35 6.20 10.77
C GLU A 8 9.62 6.08 9.42
N LEU A 9 10.27 6.47 8.32
CA LEU A 9 9.72 6.35 6.98
C LEU A 9 9.65 4.89 6.52
N GLU A 10 10.68 4.09 6.79
CA GLU A 10 10.72 2.66 6.46
C GLU A 10 9.68 1.87 7.26
N GLU A 11 9.55 2.13 8.55
CA GLU A 11 8.54 1.52 9.42
C GLU A 11 7.13 1.84 8.91
N SER A 12 6.87 3.12 8.60
CA SER A 12 5.59 3.55 8.03
C SER A 12 5.26 2.83 6.71
N ILE A 13 6.25 2.68 5.82
CA ILE A 13 6.08 1.95 4.55
C ILE A 13 5.78 0.48 4.82
N LYS A 14 6.48 -0.14 5.76
CA LYS A 14 6.32 -1.55 6.13
C LYS A 14 4.92 -1.80 6.67
N GLU A 15 4.51 -1.08 7.70
CA GLU A 15 3.19 -1.24 8.34
C GLU A 15 2.06 -1.03 7.34
N LEU A 16 2.16 0.02 6.52
CA LEU A 16 1.14 0.34 5.54
C LEU A 16 1.06 -0.70 4.41
N SER A 17 2.19 -1.29 4.03
CA SER A 17 2.25 -2.40 3.07
C SER A 17 1.65 -3.68 3.63
N GLU A 18 1.94 -4.02 4.89
CA GLU A 18 1.34 -5.15 5.60
C GLU A 18 -0.18 -4.98 5.72
N TYR A 19 -0.64 -3.77 6.02
CA TYR A 19 -2.07 -3.47 6.05
C TYR A 19 -2.73 -3.67 4.68
N LYS A 20 -2.14 -3.10 3.62
CA LYS A 20 -2.63 -3.27 2.25
C LYS A 20 -2.80 -4.76 1.89
N ASN A 21 -1.80 -5.56 2.19
CA ASN A 21 -1.78 -6.98 1.86
C ASN A 21 -2.84 -7.76 2.65
N ARG A 22 -3.04 -7.43 3.93
CA ARG A 22 -4.10 -8.03 4.75
C ARG A 22 -5.49 -7.70 4.19
N LEU A 23 -5.74 -6.43 3.89
CA LEU A 23 -7.03 -5.99 3.34
C LEU A 23 -7.34 -6.64 1.98
N GLU A 24 -6.36 -6.72 1.09
CA GLU A 24 -6.51 -7.40 -0.20
C GLU A 24 -6.82 -8.89 -0.02
N LYS A 25 -6.11 -9.57 0.90
CA LYS A 25 -6.36 -10.97 1.23
C LYS A 25 -7.76 -11.19 1.80
N GLU A 26 -8.26 -10.29 2.65
CA GLU A 26 -9.62 -10.37 3.19
C GLU A 26 -10.67 -10.25 2.09
N VAL A 27 -10.51 -9.28 1.18
CA VAL A 27 -11.40 -9.10 0.02
C VAL A 27 -11.42 -10.36 -0.85
N VAL A 28 -10.26 -10.92 -1.17
CA VAL A 28 -10.15 -12.17 -1.95
C VAL A 28 -10.81 -13.33 -1.21
N THR A 29 -10.51 -13.50 0.08
CA THR A 29 -11.01 -14.60 0.91
C THR A 29 -12.54 -14.59 0.98
N ILE A 30 -13.13 -13.42 1.24
CA ILE A 30 -14.60 -13.28 1.30
C ILE A 30 -15.21 -13.56 -0.07
N SER A 31 -14.64 -12.99 -1.14
CA SER A 31 -15.19 -13.15 -2.50
C SER A 31 -15.11 -14.61 -2.99
N GLN A 32 -14.04 -15.33 -2.64
CA GLN A 32 -13.91 -16.76 -2.93
C GLN A 32 -14.90 -17.60 -2.14
N LYS A 33 -15.15 -17.31 -0.85
CA LYS A 33 -16.21 -17.95 -0.06
C LYS A 33 -17.60 -17.77 -0.68
N LEU A 34 -17.82 -16.61 -1.31
CA LEU A 34 -19.04 -16.30 -2.07
C LEU A 34 -19.05 -16.88 -3.50
N LYS A 35 -18.03 -17.66 -3.89
CA LYS A 35 -17.87 -18.26 -5.23
C LYS A 35 -17.96 -17.23 -6.36
N MET A 36 -17.45 -16.01 -6.13
CA MET A 36 -17.48 -14.95 -7.14
C MET A 36 -16.48 -15.27 -8.28
N PRO A 37 -16.81 -14.92 -9.53
CA PRO A 37 -15.86 -15.05 -10.64
C PRO A 37 -14.62 -14.18 -10.43
N GLN A 38 -13.44 -14.68 -10.80
CA GLN A 38 -12.15 -14.01 -10.61
C GLN A 38 -12.13 -12.56 -11.15
N ARG A 39 -12.71 -12.33 -12.35
CA ARG A 39 -12.83 -10.98 -12.94
C ARG A 39 -13.58 -9.99 -12.03
N LYS A 40 -14.58 -10.47 -11.29
CA LYS A 40 -15.36 -9.64 -10.36
C LYS A 40 -14.55 -9.34 -9.11
N ILE A 41 -13.75 -10.28 -8.63
CA ILE A 41 -12.81 -10.09 -7.50
C ILE A 41 -11.80 -8.99 -7.84
N GLU A 42 -11.18 -9.08 -9.02
CA GLU A 42 -10.24 -8.07 -9.52
C GLU A 42 -10.90 -6.68 -9.63
N SER A 43 -12.14 -6.62 -10.15
CA SER A 43 -12.89 -5.37 -10.22
C SER A 43 -13.15 -4.77 -8.83
N ILE A 44 -13.44 -5.59 -7.82
CA ILE A 44 -13.64 -5.13 -6.45
C ILE A 44 -12.32 -4.59 -5.90
N ILE A 45 -11.21 -5.34 -6.02
CA ILE A 45 -9.88 -4.89 -5.56
C ILE A 45 -9.48 -3.57 -6.22
N ASN A 46 -9.73 -3.42 -7.52
CA ASN A 46 -9.38 -2.22 -8.28
C ASN A 46 -10.27 -1.01 -7.96
N SER A 47 -11.52 -1.23 -7.56
CA SER A 47 -12.46 -0.16 -7.17
C SER A 47 -12.48 0.10 -5.66
N HIS A 48 -11.76 -0.70 -4.87
CA HIS A 48 -11.75 -0.59 -3.42
C HIS A 48 -11.10 0.73 -2.97
N GLN A 49 -11.92 1.64 -2.45
CA GLN A 49 -11.52 3.00 -2.10
C GLN A 49 -10.31 3.04 -1.16
N GLU A 50 -10.31 2.21 -0.11
CA GLU A 50 -9.21 2.19 0.86
C GLU A 50 -7.91 1.61 0.29
N LEU A 51 -7.94 0.46 -0.39
CA LEU A 51 -6.76 -0.08 -1.08
C LEU A 51 -6.16 0.95 -2.05
N ASN A 52 -7.00 1.68 -2.78
CA ASN A 52 -6.52 2.72 -3.70
C ASN A 52 -5.88 3.91 -2.94
N LYS A 53 -6.47 4.36 -1.83
CA LYS A 53 -5.85 5.39 -0.97
C LYS A 53 -4.49 4.92 -0.45
N ILE A 54 -4.40 3.69 0.06
CA ILE A 54 -3.16 3.10 0.58
C ILE A 54 -2.09 3.03 -0.51
N LYS A 55 -2.44 2.55 -1.72
CA LYS A 55 -1.53 2.51 -2.88
C LYS A 55 -0.97 3.89 -3.23
N ILE A 56 -1.81 4.93 -3.20
CA ILE A 56 -1.38 6.31 -3.45
C ILE A 56 -0.42 6.80 -2.37
N ILE A 57 -0.72 6.54 -1.10
CA ILE A 57 0.13 6.95 0.02
C ILE A 57 1.48 6.23 -0.06
N LEU A 58 1.49 4.90 -0.25
CA LEU A 58 2.71 4.12 -0.44
C LEU A 58 3.55 4.65 -1.61
N SER A 59 2.93 4.97 -2.75
CA SER A 59 3.65 5.57 -3.89
C SER A 59 4.34 6.89 -3.52
N LYS A 60 3.70 7.73 -2.70
CA LYS A 60 4.31 8.98 -2.21
C LYS A 60 5.46 8.71 -1.25
N LEU A 61 5.30 7.75 -0.33
CA LEU A 61 6.35 7.39 0.64
C LEU A 61 7.58 6.79 -0.05
N TYR A 62 7.38 5.92 -1.05
CA TYR A 62 8.49 5.38 -1.84
C TYR A 62 9.25 6.47 -2.61
N LYS A 63 8.53 7.41 -3.24
CA LYS A 63 9.16 8.58 -3.89
C LYS A 63 9.93 9.45 -2.89
N GLN A 64 9.38 9.65 -1.69
CA GLN A 64 10.08 10.39 -0.64
C GLN A 64 11.36 9.67 -0.22
N LYS A 65 11.33 8.33 -0.09
CA LYS A 65 12.51 7.52 0.21
C LYS A 65 13.56 7.63 -0.89
N GLU A 66 13.17 7.43 -2.15
CA GLU A 66 14.07 7.56 -3.31
C GLU A 66 14.75 8.94 -3.36
N ASN A 67 13.98 10.02 -3.20
CA ASN A 67 14.53 11.38 -3.18
C ASN A 67 15.50 11.60 -2.01
N ALA A 68 15.22 11.05 -0.82
CA ALA A 68 16.12 11.13 0.32
C ALA A 68 17.45 10.41 0.05
N THR A 69 17.38 9.20 -0.53
CA THR A 69 18.58 8.43 -0.90
C THR A 69 19.38 9.10 -2.02
N SER A 70 18.73 9.68 -3.03
CA SER A 70 19.42 10.41 -4.11
C SER A 70 20.14 11.67 -3.63
N ASN A 71 19.59 12.39 -2.65
CA ASN A 71 20.24 13.58 -2.07
C ASN A 71 21.46 13.25 -1.20
N LEU A 72 21.62 12.00 -0.74
CA LEU A 72 22.78 11.53 0.02
C LEU A 72 23.97 11.11 -0.88
N LEU A 73 23.74 10.94 -2.18
CA LEU A 73 24.74 10.49 -3.16
C LEU A 73 25.33 11.62 -4.03
N LEU A 74 24.93 12.87 -3.79
CA LEU A 74 25.43 14.10 -4.43
C LEU A 74 26.25 14.92 -3.43
#